data_AF-A0A235GE28-F1
#
_entry.id   AF-A0A235GE28-F1
#
_cell.length_a   1.000
_cell.length_b   1.000
_cell.length_c   1.000
_cell.angle_alpha   90.00
_cell.angle_beta   90.00
_cell.angle_gamma   90.00
#
_symmetry.space_group_name_H-M   'P 1'
#
loop_
_entity.id
_entity.type
_entity.pdbx_description
1 polymer ?
#
loop_
_entity_poly.entity_id
_entity_poly.type
_entity_poly.pdbx_seq_one_letter_code
_entity_poly.pdbx_strand_id
1 'polypeptide(L)'
;MAVMSGFSEWVKNQLELRQHGDIQDAARALKIRPSELGRWLASKRPPTQDTMRTASRIFDVPILEILIAAEYLTAEEARLDLRTVPTSTPRAKGLSTPKLRNELSRRMDLQPGSRFPTVSTGTAAD
;
A
#
# COMPACT_ATOMS: atom_id res chain seq x y z
N MET A 1 8.47 23.14 5.14
CA MET A 1 7.25 22.46 4.66
C MET A 1 6.52 21.97 5.90
N ALA A 2 5.27 22.40 6.09
CA ALA A 2 4.51 22.10 7.30
C ALA A 2 4.32 20.59 7.45
N VAL A 3 4.70 20.05 8.61
CA VAL A 3 4.28 18.71 9.02
C VAL A 3 2.79 18.84 9.31
N MET A 4 1.95 18.57 8.30
CA MET A 4 0.49 18.58 8.44
C MET A 4 0.14 17.43 9.37
N SER A 5 -0.21 17.76 10.61
CA SER A 5 -0.46 16.79 11.66
C SER A 5 -1.85 16.19 11.48
N GLY A 6 -1.91 14.89 11.24
CA GLY A 6 -3.16 14.14 11.22
C GLY A 6 -3.65 13.77 9.81
N PHE A 7 -4.11 12.53 9.71
CA PHE A 7 -4.58 11.93 8.47
C PHE A 7 -5.70 12.72 7.80
N SER A 8 -6.63 13.29 8.56
CA SER A 8 -7.76 14.06 8.01
C SER A 8 -7.31 15.37 7.35
N GLU A 9 -6.35 16.07 7.96
CA GLU A 9 -5.77 17.29 7.41
C GLU A 9 -4.95 16.99 6.14
N TRP A 10 -4.19 15.89 6.16
CA TRP A 10 -3.50 15.40 4.97
C TRP A 10 -4.46 15.06 3.83
N VAL A 11 -5.57 14.33 4.10
CA VAL A 11 -6.59 14.04 3.08
C VAL A 11 -7.18 15.33 2.51
N LYS A 12 -7.48 16.31 3.36
CA LYS A 12 -7.99 17.62 2.92
C LYS A 12 -7.02 18.31 1.95
N ASN A 13 -5.74 18.36 2.29
CA ASN A 13 -4.73 18.95 1.43
C ASN A 13 -4.59 18.21 0.08
N GLN A 14 -4.69 16.87 0.08
CA GLN A 14 -4.69 16.09 -1.15
C GLN A 14 -5.87 16.42 -2.07
N LEU A 15 -7.04 16.74 -1.50
CA LEU A 15 -8.20 17.20 -2.28
C LEU A 15 -7.99 18.61 -2.84
N GLU A 16 -7.43 19.52 -2.03
CA GLU A 16 -7.13 20.90 -2.43
C GLU A 16 -6.12 20.94 -3.59
N LEU A 17 -5.05 20.12 -3.52
CA LEU A 17 -4.06 19.98 -4.60
C LEU A 17 -4.67 19.50 -5.91
N ARG A 18 -5.74 18.70 -5.85
CA ARG A 18 -6.48 18.18 -7.01
C ARG A 18 -7.62 19.09 -7.46
N GLN A 19 -7.78 20.25 -6.81
CA GLN A 19 -8.81 21.25 -7.11
C GLN A 19 -10.24 20.71 -7.05
N HIS A 20 -10.50 19.74 -6.16
CA HIS A 20 -11.87 19.28 -5.93
C HIS A 20 -12.59 20.22 -4.96
N GLY A 21 -13.60 20.94 -5.47
CA GLY A 21 -14.39 21.89 -4.68
C GLY A 21 -15.52 21.28 -3.86
N ASP A 22 -16.05 20.12 -4.27
CA ASP A 22 -17.11 19.39 -3.57
C ASP A 22 -16.65 17.95 -3.21
N ILE A 23 -17.06 17.48 -2.03
CA ILE A 23 -16.83 16.12 -1.53
C ILE A 23 -17.46 15.09 -2.46
N GLN A 24 -18.63 15.38 -3.04
CA GLN A 24 -19.29 14.44 -3.96
C GLN A 24 -18.45 14.22 -5.23
N ASP A 25 -17.96 15.31 -5.81
CA ASP A 25 -17.13 15.26 -7.02
C ASP A 25 -15.75 14.66 -6.73
N ALA A 26 -15.16 15.01 -5.58
CA ALA A 26 -13.93 14.39 -5.09
C ALA A 26 -14.10 12.86 -4.94
N ALA A 27 -15.15 12.41 -4.25
CA ALA A 27 -15.38 10.99 -4.02
C ALA A 27 -15.60 10.22 -5.34
N ARG A 28 -16.34 10.83 -6.29
CA ARG A 28 -16.51 10.28 -7.64
C ARG A 28 -15.19 10.16 -8.39
N ALA A 29 -14.37 11.22 -8.39
CA ALA A 29 -13.05 11.22 -9.03
C ALA A 29 -12.10 10.17 -8.42
N LEU A 30 -12.16 10.01 -7.10
CA LEU A 30 -11.38 9.04 -6.34
C LEU A 30 -11.98 7.62 -6.35
N LYS A 31 -13.14 7.43 -6.98
CA LYS A 31 -13.88 6.15 -7.06
C LYS A 31 -14.16 5.52 -5.68
N ILE A 32 -14.45 6.35 -4.68
CA ILE A 32 -14.87 5.92 -3.34
C ILE A 32 -16.26 6.44 -3.00
N ARG A 33 -16.86 5.91 -1.94
CA ARG A 33 -18.17 6.40 -1.48
C ARG A 33 -18.00 7.78 -0.83
N PRO A 34 -18.90 8.74 -1.09
CA PRO A 34 -18.86 10.05 -0.42
C PRO A 34 -18.88 9.96 1.11
N SER A 35 -19.60 8.97 1.67
CA SER A 35 -19.62 8.70 3.11
C SER A 35 -18.27 8.23 3.65
N GLU A 36 -17.49 7.51 2.85
CA GLU A 36 -16.15 7.06 3.21
C GLU A 36 -15.17 8.23 3.22
N LEU A 37 -15.21 9.09 2.19
CA LEU A 37 -14.41 10.31 2.15
C LEU A 37 -14.77 11.26 3.29
N GLY A 38 -16.07 11.43 3.57
CA GLY A 38 -16.55 12.20 4.72
C GLY A 38 -16.04 11.64 6.05
N ARG A 39 -15.99 10.31 6.21
CA ARG A 39 -15.42 9.66 7.41
C ARG A 39 -13.93 9.95 7.55
N TRP A 40 -13.17 9.98 6.45
CA TRP A 40 -11.74 10.28 6.49
C TRP A 40 -11.49 11.74 6.92
N LEU A 41 -12.26 12.68 6.36
CA LEU A 41 -12.17 14.10 6.69
C LEU A 41 -12.63 14.41 8.11
N ALA A 42 -13.62 13.68 8.64
CA ALA A 42 -14.14 13.88 10.00
C ALA A 42 -13.38 13.07 11.07
N SER A 43 -12.39 12.25 10.69
CA SER A 43 -11.74 11.34 11.63
C SER A 43 -10.90 12.11 12.64
N LYS A 44 -11.20 11.91 13.92
CA LYS A 44 -10.36 12.33 15.06
C LYS A 44 -9.42 11.21 15.55
N ARG A 45 -9.61 10.00 15.02
CA ARG A 45 -8.81 8.83 15.36
C ARG A 45 -7.83 8.52 14.23
N PRO A 46 -6.69 7.88 14.55
CA PRO A 46 -5.80 7.34 13.54
C PRO A 46 -6.56 6.41 12.57
N PRO A 47 -6.26 6.46 11.26
CA PRO A 47 -6.88 5.58 10.27
C PRO A 47 -6.47 4.12 10.51
N THR A 48 -7.34 3.19 10.11
CA THR A 48 -6.99 1.76 10.12
C THR A 48 -5.97 1.42 9.05
N GLN A 49 -5.29 0.29 9.17
CA GLN A 49 -4.35 -0.21 8.16
C GLN A 49 -4.97 -0.30 6.76
N ASP A 50 -6.20 -0.81 6.65
CA ASP A 50 -6.91 -0.90 5.38
C ASP A 50 -7.25 0.48 4.81
N THR A 51 -7.59 1.44 5.68
CA THR A 51 -7.82 2.83 5.29
C THR A 51 -6.55 3.44 4.70
N MET A 52 -5.40 3.26 5.38
CA MET A 52 -4.12 3.77 4.89
C MET A 52 -3.71 3.15 3.56
N ARG A 53 -3.84 1.82 3.41
CA ARG A 53 -3.57 1.11 2.13
C ARG A 53 -4.50 1.57 1.00
N THR A 54 -5.75 1.88 1.34
CA THR A 54 -6.72 2.36 0.36
C THR A 54 -6.41 3.78 -0.06
N ALA A 55 -6.13 4.67 0.88
CA ALA A 55 -5.67 6.03 0.61
C ALA A 55 -4.38 6.04 -0.25
N SER A 56 -3.41 5.16 0.02
CA SER A 56 -2.18 5.07 -0.78
C SER A 56 -2.47 4.75 -2.24
N ARG A 57 -3.38 3.82 -2.50
CA ARG A 57 -3.79 3.45 -3.86
C ARG A 57 -4.58 4.55 -4.58
N ILE A 58 -5.45 5.25 -3.85
CA ILE A 58 -6.34 6.28 -4.42
C ILE A 58 -5.58 7.58 -4.72
N PHE A 59 -4.70 7.97 -3.80
CA PHE A 59 -3.90 9.17 -3.95
C PHE A 59 -2.60 8.93 -4.73
N ASP A 60 -2.29 7.68 -5.08
CA ASP A 60 -1.06 7.28 -5.78
C ASP A 60 0.21 7.83 -5.09
N VAL A 61 0.22 7.71 -3.76
CA VAL A 61 1.31 8.18 -2.89
C VAL A 61 1.92 7.01 -2.13
N PRO A 62 3.23 7.06 -1.80
CA PRO A 62 3.88 6.03 -1.01
C PRO A 62 3.19 5.85 0.35
N ILE A 63 3.01 4.60 0.78
CA ILE A 63 2.36 4.30 2.06
C ILE A 63 3.10 4.95 3.26
N LEU A 64 4.42 5.16 3.14
CA LEU A 64 5.22 5.86 4.15
C LEU A 64 4.75 7.30 4.37
N GLU A 65 4.34 8.01 3.32
CA GLU A 65 3.81 9.38 3.46
C GLU A 65 2.53 9.39 4.29
N ILE A 66 1.67 8.39 4.09
CA ILE A 66 0.43 8.24 4.83
C ILE A 66 0.70 7.85 6.28
N LEU A 67 1.69 7.00 6.53
CA LEU A 67 2.10 6.65 7.90
C LEU A 67 2.64 7.87 8.65
N ILE A 68 3.37 8.75 7.96
CA ILE A 68 3.82 10.02 8.54
C ILE A 68 2.64 10.94 8.84
N ALA A 69 1.74 11.12 7.87
CA ALA A 69 0.54 11.94 8.04
C ALA A 69 -0.39 11.42 9.15
N ALA A 70 -0.46 10.10 9.33
CA ALA A 70 -1.21 9.44 10.38
C ALA A 70 -0.45 9.36 11.73
N GLU A 71 0.73 9.97 11.83
CA GLU A 71 1.58 10.05 13.03
C GLU A 71 2.06 8.69 13.56
N TYR A 72 2.05 7.65 12.71
CA TYR A 72 2.64 6.36 13.03
C TYR A 72 4.16 6.34 12.85
N LEU A 73 4.70 7.30 12.12
CA LEU A 73 6.11 7.37 11.75
C LEU A 73 6.53 8.83 11.64
N THR A 74 7.74 9.15 12.08
CA THR A 74 8.34 10.45 11.79
C THR A 74 9.02 10.44 10.41
N ALA A 75 9.25 11.63 9.85
CA ALA A 75 9.98 11.73 8.58
C ALA A 75 11.42 11.19 8.68
N GLU A 76 12.06 11.25 9.85
CA GLU A 76 13.40 10.70 10.06
C GLU A 76 13.40 9.17 10.11
N GLU A 77 12.42 8.57 10.79
CA GLU A 77 12.27 7.11 10.83
C GLU A 77 11.97 6.54 9.43
N ALA A 78 11.13 7.22 8.64
CA ALA A 78 10.86 6.83 7.25
C ALA A 78 12.10 6.79 6.36
N ARG A 79 13.06 7.70 6.60
CA ARG A 79 14.32 7.74 5.84
C ARG A 79 15.25 6.59 6.21
N LEU A 80 15.19 6.11 7.45
CA LEU A 80 15.98 4.96 7.90
C LEU A 80 15.46 3.67 7.25
N ASP A 81 14.14 3.51 7.16
CA ASP A 81 13.52 2.34 6.51
C ASP A 81 13.77 2.30 4.98
N LEU A 82 13.80 3.44 4.30
CA LEU A 82 14.14 3.50 2.87
C LEU A 82 15.61 3.18 2.57
N ARG A 83 16.50 3.33 3.54
CA ARG A 83 17.93 2.97 3.40
C ARG A 83 18.19 1.48 3.59
N THR A 84 17.32 0.77 4.32
CA THR A 84 17.45 -0.66 4.59
C THR A 84 16.67 -1.51 3.58
N VAL A 85 15.65 -0.97 2.92
CA VAL A 85 15.04 -1.59 1.73
C VAL A 85 15.97 -1.33 0.54
N PRO A 86 16.53 -2.36 -0.12
CA PRO A 86 17.29 -2.14 -1.33
C PRO A 86 16.39 -1.41 -2.33
N THR A 87 16.79 -0.20 -2.73
CA THR A 87 16.18 0.63 -3.80
C THR A 87 16.43 -0.01 -5.18
N SER A 88 16.33 -1.34 -5.23
CA SER A 88 16.44 -2.21 -6.39
C SER A 88 15.17 -3.03 -6.50
N THR A 89 14.01 -2.43 -6.24
CA THR A 89 12.83 -2.85 -7.00
C THR A 89 12.83 -1.98 -8.24
N PRO A 90 13.36 -2.45 -9.39
CA PRO A 90 13.12 -1.72 -10.61
C PRO A 90 11.61 -1.58 -10.72
N ARG A 91 11.12 -0.34 -10.96
CA ARG A 91 9.84 -0.10 -11.64
C ARG A 91 9.71 -1.24 -12.63
N ALA A 92 8.66 -2.08 -12.51
CA ALA A 92 8.51 -3.31 -13.27
C ALA A 92 8.47 -2.99 -14.79
N LYS A 93 9.62 -2.69 -15.37
CA LYS A 93 9.91 -2.74 -16.78
C LYS A 93 9.88 -4.23 -17.07
N GLY A 94 8.70 -4.65 -17.54
CA GLY A 94 8.27 -6.01 -17.81
C GLY A 94 9.40 -7.03 -17.80
N LEU A 95 9.54 -7.73 -16.68
CA LEU A 95 10.00 -9.09 -16.76
C LEU A 95 8.88 -9.84 -17.49
N SER A 96 9.10 -10.15 -18.77
CA SER A 96 8.23 -11.03 -19.54
C SER A 96 7.93 -12.27 -18.70
N THR A 97 6.68 -12.71 -18.66
CA THR A 97 6.17 -13.86 -17.87
C THR A 97 7.15 -15.04 -17.71
N PRO A 98 7.91 -15.49 -18.75
CA PRO A 98 8.97 -16.49 -18.59
C PRO A 98 10.10 -16.10 -17.64
N LYS A 99 10.57 -14.85 -17.63
CA LYS A 99 11.64 -14.40 -16.71
C LYS A 99 11.18 -14.38 -15.26
N LEU A 100 9.92 -14.03 -15.01
CA LEU A 100 9.33 -14.12 -13.66
C LEU A 100 9.22 -15.58 -13.20
N ARG A 101 8.79 -16.49 -14.08
CA ARG A 101 8.72 -17.93 -13.78
C ARG A 101 10.09 -18.51 -13.46
N ASN A 102 11.09 -18.18 -14.27
CA ASN A 102 12.46 -18.68 -14.06
C ASN A 102 13.05 -18.16 -12.75
N GLU A 103 12.82 -16.89 -12.40
CA GLU A 103 13.29 -16.34 -11.13
C GLU A 103 12.53 -16.93 -9.92
N LEU A 104 11.24 -17.23 -10.06
CA LEU A 104 10.49 -17.97 -9.04
C LEU A 104 11.03 -19.39 -8.84
N SER A 105 11.23 -20.15 -9.92
CA SER A 105 11.80 -21.50 -9.85
C SER A 105 13.19 -21.49 -9.21
N ARG A 106 14.08 -20.58 -9.63
CA ARG A 106 15.41 -20.42 -9.04
C ARG A 106 15.36 -20.13 -7.54
N ARG A 107 14.41 -19.32 -7.08
CA ARG A 107 14.26 -19.01 -5.65
C ARG A 107 13.70 -20.18 -4.84
N MET A 108 12.84 -21.00 -5.44
CA MET A 108 12.37 -22.23 -4.81
C MET A 108 13.49 -23.26 -4.70
N ASP A 109 14.33 -23.40 -5.73
CA ASP A 109 15.48 -24.32 -5.72
C ASP A 109 16.57 -23.89 -4.73
N LEU A 110 16.70 -22.58 -4.47
CA LEU A 110 17.66 -22.01 -3.51
C LEU A 110 17.17 -22.02 -2.06
N GLN A 111 15.96 -22.50 -1.77
CA GLN A 111 15.53 -22.81 -0.41
C GLN A 111 15.71 -24.31 -0.10
N PRO A 112 16.84 -24.73 0.47
CA PRO A 112 16.95 -26.07 1.04
C PRO A 112 16.10 -26.12 2.32
N GLY A 113 14.82 -26.48 2.20
CA GLY A 113 13.99 -26.75 3.38
C GLY A 113 12.47 -26.63 3.23
N SER A 114 11.93 -26.04 2.16
CA SER A 114 10.47 -25.93 2.01
C SER A 114 9.89 -27.21 1.38
N ARG A 115 9.84 -28.29 2.18
CA ARG A 115 9.04 -29.48 1.84
C ARG A 115 7.57 -29.05 1.82
N PHE A 116 7.02 -28.85 0.64
CA PHE A 116 5.58 -28.97 0.46
C PHE A 116 5.19 -30.40 0.84
N PRO A 117 4.18 -30.61 1.71
CA PRO A 117 3.70 -31.96 1.97
C PRO A 117 3.12 -32.51 0.67
N THR A 118 3.75 -33.55 0.13
CA THR A 118 3.16 -34.42 -0.88
C THR A 118 1.87 -34.97 -0.30
N VAL A 119 0.73 -34.47 -0.76
CA VAL A 119 -0.55 -35.14 -0.51
C VAL A 119 -0.49 -36.46 -1.27
N SER A 120 -0.16 -37.54 -0.56
CA SER A 120 -0.42 -38.90 -1.03
C SER A 120 -1.93 -39.05 -1.15
N THR A 121 -2.46 -38.95 -2.37
CA THR A 121 -3.78 -39.48 -2.69
C THR A 121 -3.70 -41.00 -2.57
N GLY A 122 -3.98 -41.50 -1.37
CA GLY A 122 -4.32 -42.90 -1.16
C GLY A 122 -5.66 -43.16 -1.84
N THR A 123 -5.59 -43.76 -3.02
CA THR A 123 -6.72 -44.42 -3.67
C THR A 123 -7.18 -45.57 -2.77
N ALA A 124 -8.37 -45.42 -2.19
CA ALA A 124 -9.09 -46.55 -1.62
C ALA A 124 -9.62 -47.40 -2.78
N ALA A 125 -9.13 -48.64 -2.86
CA ALA A 125 -9.69 -49.72 -3.65
C ALA A 125 -9.35 -51.03 -2.91
N ASP A 126 -10.20 -51.44 -1.99
CA ASP A 126 -11.08 -52.65 -2.04
C ASP A 126 -11.67 -52.86 -0.63
#